data_AF-A0A523JRT9-F1
#
_entry.id   AF-A0A523JRT9-F1
#
_cell.length_a   1.000
_cell.length_b   1.000
_cell.length_c   1.000
_cell.angle_alpha   90.00
_cell.angle_beta   90.00
_cell.angle_gamma   90.00
#
_symmetry.space_group_name_H-M   'P 1'
#
loop_
_entity.id
_entity.type
_entity.pdbx_description
1 polymer ?
#
loop_
_entity_poly.entity_id
_entity_poly.type
_entity_poly.pdbx_seq_one_letter_code
_entity_poly.pdbx_strand_id
1 'polypeptide(L)'
;MIRRDRDFQIFNLSFLDVISCGFGAVVLLVLISKTDILKVVDTSELGSLLKSVFQYEATVSELSSFLEEQRARLNALEDKNKILQSEQNKIAKDLQGKIEELAKLEADGSGLELVQSALKTASISKTTAKKRALEVGGIPVDSDYVIFIIDTSGSMLAIWNRVLRTIGHVLEIHPKVRGFQILNDNGVYLLKAYRRRWIPDTPRRRAKVLEALATWRSMSNSSPVEGLEVALKTYAKAGTKISIYVFGDDYTGSSFDTVIRTIESLNLNRITGQPIVKIHGIGFISGRTTNRYSILMREVAKRNGGTFLGLRR
;
A
#
# COMPACT_ATOMS: atom_id res chain seq x y z
N MET A 1 -131.96 39.59 -45.52
CA MET A 1 -131.84 39.27 -44.08
C MET A 1 -130.51 38.56 -43.87
N ILE A 2 -129.74 39.04 -42.90
CA ILE A 2 -128.28 38.92 -42.77
C ILE A 2 -127.85 37.54 -42.23
N ARG A 3 -126.87 36.92 -42.89
CA ARG A 3 -126.06 35.78 -42.39
C ARG A 3 -125.15 36.32 -41.27
N ARG A 4 -125.10 35.65 -40.13
CA ARG A 4 -124.01 35.81 -39.15
C ARG A 4 -123.19 34.52 -39.14
N ASP A 5 -121.95 34.61 -39.62
CA ASP A 5 -120.91 33.62 -39.38
C ASP A 5 -120.76 33.38 -37.88
N ARG A 6 -120.68 32.11 -37.48
CA ARG A 6 -120.20 31.75 -36.15
C ARG A 6 -118.70 31.57 -36.26
N ASP A 7 -117.94 32.55 -35.80
CA ASP A 7 -116.50 32.41 -35.64
C ASP A 7 -116.22 31.23 -34.71
N PHE A 8 -115.44 30.25 -35.20
CA PHE A 8 -114.86 29.20 -34.38
C PHE A 8 -113.88 29.85 -33.40
N GLN A 9 -114.31 30.05 -32.15
CA GLN A 9 -113.40 30.38 -31.07
C GLN A 9 -112.55 29.13 -30.77
N ILE A 10 -111.28 29.19 -31.18
CA ILE A 10 -110.25 28.14 -31.06
C ILE A 10 -109.94 27.78 -29.57
N PHE A 11 -110.60 28.45 -28.61
CA PHE A 11 -110.53 28.16 -27.18
C PHE A 11 -111.94 27.89 -26.62
N ASN A 12 -112.48 26.69 -26.86
CA ASN A 12 -113.74 26.25 -26.25
C ASN A 12 -113.47 25.59 -24.88
N LEU A 13 -114.43 25.65 -23.97
CA LEU A 13 -114.34 25.17 -22.58
C LEU A 13 -113.82 23.71 -22.48
N SER A 14 -114.14 22.88 -23.47
CA SER A 14 -113.73 21.47 -23.55
C SER A 14 -112.22 21.27 -23.77
N PHE A 15 -111.51 22.24 -24.37
CA PHE A 15 -110.05 22.15 -24.54
C PHE A 15 -109.30 22.41 -23.22
N LEU A 16 -109.81 23.34 -22.41
CA LEU A 16 -109.27 23.62 -21.09
C LEU A 16 -109.40 22.41 -20.16
N ASP A 17 -110.48 21.64 -20.28
CA ASP A 17 -110.73 20.46 -19.46
C ASP A 17 -109.78 19.29 -19.80
N VAL A 18 -109.47 19.09 -21.10
CA VAL A 18 -108.52 18.05 -21.55
C VAL A 18 -107.08 18.40 -21.16
N ILE A 19 -106.66 19.67 -21.29
CA ILE A 19 -105.34 20.10 -20.84
C ILE A 19 -105.22 20.04 -19.32
N SER A 20 -106.28 20.43 -18.59
CA SER A 20 -106.30 20.35 -17.12
C SER A 20 -106.17 18.91 -16.63
N CYS A 21 -106.90 17.97 -17.25
CA CYS A 21 -106.82 16.55 -16.93
C CYS A 21 -105.43 15.95 -17.29
N GLY A 22 -104.91 16.26 -18.48
CA GLY A 22 -103.59 15.80 -18.92
C GLY A 22 -102.45 16.35 -18.06
N PHE A 23 -102.49 17.64 -17.72
CA PHE A 23 -101.50 18.27 -16.85
C PHE A 23 -101.60 17.72 -15.42
N GLY A 24 -102.80 17.49 -14.90
CA GLY A 24 -103.03 16.84 -13.61
C GLY A 24 -102.37 15.46 -13.53
N ALA A 25 -102.51 14.64 -14.57
CA ALA A 25 -101.89 13.31 -14.64
C ALA A 25 -100.35 13.38 -14.67
N VAL A 26 -99.77 14.36 -15.39
CA VAL A 26 -98.32 14.57 -15.42
C VAL A 26 -97.79 15.05 -14.07
N VAL A 27 -98.50 15.97 -13.41
CA VAL A 27 -98.13 16.42 -12.05
C VAL A 27 -98.19 15.27 -11.05
N LEU A 28 -99.19 14.40 -11.14
CA LEU A 28 -99.31 13.19 -10.31
C LEU A 28 -98.15 12.21 -10.56
N LEU A 29 -97.79 11.97 -11.82
CA LEU A 29 -96.64 11.15 -12.18
C LEU A 29 -95.32 11.71 -11.64
N VAL A 30 -95.11 13.03 -11.70
CA VAL A 30 -93.91 13.69 -11.16
C VAL A 30 -93.87 13.60 -9.64
N LEU A 31 -95.01 13.73 -8.95
CA LEU A 31 -95.10 13.58 -7.50
C LEU A 31 -94.82 12.14 -7.06
N ILE A 32 -95.39 11.14 -7.74
CA ILE A 32 -95.14 9.72 -7.46
C ILE A 32 -93.69 9.34 -7.80
N SER A 33 -93.14 9.86 -8.90
CA SER A 33 -91.74 9.61 -9.31
C SER A 33 -90.72 10.20 -8.32
N LYS A 34 -91.02 11.34 -7.68
CA LYS A 34 -90.12 11.93 -6.67
C LYS A 34 -90.12 11.19 -5.34
N THR A 35 -91.18 10.46 -5.00
CA THR A 35 -91.25 9.70 -3.73
C THR A 35 -90.33 8.48 -3.67
N ASP A 36 -89.87 7.94 -4.81
CA ASP A 36 -88.90 6.82 -4.84
C ASP A 36 -87.43 7.24 -4.65
N ILE A 37 -87.14 8.55 -4.73
CA ILE A 37 -85.78 9.09 -4.55
C ILE A 37 -85.47 9.29 -3.06
N LEU A 38 -86.48 9.29 -2.20
CA LEU A 38 -86.32 9.30 -0.74
C LEU A 38 -86.32 7.87 -0.18
N LYS A 39 -85.49 7.00 -0.75
CA LYS A 39 -84.97 5.89 0.04
C LYS A 39 -84.08 6.51 1.12
N VAL A 40 -84.60 6.45 2.34
CA VAL A 40 -83.90 6.65 3.61
C VAL A 40 -82.47 6.14 3.46
N VAL A 41 -81.51 7.07 3.32
CA VAL A 41 -80.11 6.74 3.56
C VAL A 41 -80.05 6.29 5.00
N ASP A 42 -79.80 5.01 5.21
CA ASP A 42 -79.81 4.39 6.53
C ASP A 42 -78.71 5.05 7.37
N THR A 43 -79.10 6.02 8.23
CA THR A 43 -78.17 6.81 9.05
C THR A 43 -77.30 5.94 9.96
N SER A 44 -77.70 4.67 10.17
CA SER A 44 -76.96 3.65 10.90
C SER A 44 -75.71 3.14 10.15
N GLU A 45 -75.80 2.94 8.83
CA GLU A 45 -74.67 2.54 7.97
C GLU A 45 -73.65 3.68 7.81
N LEU A 46 -74.11 4.93 7.71
CA LEU A 46 -73.21 6.07 7.64
C LEU A 46 -72.43 6.27 8.95
N GLY A 47 -73.07 6.04 10.11
CA GLY A 47 -72.43 6.11 11.41
C GLY A 47 -71.39 4.99 11.65
N SER A 48 -71.67 3.78 11.16
CA SER A 48 -70.72 2.66 11.26
C SER A 48 -69.51 2.85 10.33
N LEU A 49 -69.74 3.37 9.12
CA LEU A 49 -68.66 3.68 8.17
C LEU A 49 -67.77 4.82 8.70
N LEU A 50 -68.36 5.87 9.28
CA LEU A 50 -67.62 6.98 9.89
C LEU A 50 -66.78 6.49 11.10
N LYS A 51 -67.33 5.59 11.93
CA LYS A 51 -66.59 4.96 13.03
C LYS A 51 -65.39 4.15 12.52
N SER A 52 -65.55 3.40 11.43
CA SER A 52 -64.46 2.65 10.80
C SER A 52 -63.39 3.59 10.24
N VAL A 53 -63.76 4.71 9.61
CA VAL A 53 -62.80 5.72 9.13
C VAL A 53 -61.96 6.27 10.28
N PHE A 54 -62.57 6.66 11.40
CA PHE A 54 -61.83 7.12 12.58
C PHE A 54 -60.91 6.05 13.18
N GLN A 55 -61.32 4.78 13.18
CA GLN A 55 -60.47 3.68 13.63
C GLN A 55 -59.26 3.50 12.70
N TYR A 56 -59.47 3.54 11.38
CA TYR A 56 -58.37 3.45 10.43
C TYR A 56 -57.42 4.65 10.52
N GLU A 57 -57.93 5.87 10.69
CA GLU A 57 -57.10 7.06 10.91
C GLU A 57 -56.24 6.92 12.19
N ALA A 58 -56.83 6.43 13.28
CA ALA A 58 -56.09 6.15 14.51
C ALA A 58 -55.00 5.09 14.31
N THR A 59 -55.30 3.98 13.62
CA THR A 59 -54.32 2.93 13.30
C THR A 59 -53.21 3.44 12.39
N VAL A 60 -53.53 4.25 11.38
CA VAL A 60 -52.52 4.87 10.50
C VAL A 60 -51.61 5.80 11.29
N SER A 61 -52.17 6.59 12.21
CA SER A 61 -51.39 7.47 13.09
C SER A 61 -50.44 6.66 14.00
N GLU A 62 -50.93 5.59 14.61
CA GLU A 62 -50.11 4.72 15.47
C GLU A 62 -49.00 4.03 14.67
N LEU A 63 -49.32 3.46 13.50
CA LEU A 63 -48.36 2.77 12.65
C LEU A 63 -47.31 3.74 12.08
N SER A 64 -47.70 4.98 11.76
CA SER A 64 -46.76 6.02 11.33
C SER A 64 -45.77 6.38 12.43
N SER A 65 -46.24 6.49 13.68
CA SER A 65 -45.39 6.77 14.84
C SER A 65 -44.42 5.62 15.10
N PHE A 66 -44.90 4.38 15.02
CA PHE A 66 -44.06 3.19 15.13
C PHE A 66 -43.00 3.11 14.03
N LEU A 67 -43.36 3.42 12.77
CA LEU A 67 -42.41 3.43 11.66
C LEU A 67 -41.31 4.48 11.85
N GLU A 68 -41.64 5.67 12.35
CA GLU A 68 -40.65 6.70 12.66
C GLU A 68 -39.72 6.27 13.81
N GLU A 69 -40.24 5.61 14.84
CA GLU A 69 -39.40 5.03 15.90
C GLU A 69 -38.44 3.96 15.36
N GLN A 70 -38.93 3.03 14.52
CA GLN A 70 -38.08 2.01 13.89
C GLN A 70 -37.03 2.63 12.97
N ARG A 71 -37.37 3.68 12.21
CA ARG A 71 -36.42 4.44 11.39
C ARG A 71 -35.34 5.10 12.25
N ALA A 72 -35.73 5.75 13.34
CA ALA A 72 -34.78 6.34 14.27
C ALA A 72 -33.83 5.30 14.87
N ARG A 73 -34.37 4.12 15.23
CA ARG A 73 -33.57 2.99 15.74
C ARG A 73 -32.61 2.42 14.70
N LEU A 74 -33.04 2.28 13.44
CA LEU A 74 -32.20 1.83 12.34
C LEU A 74 -31.05 2.82 12.09
N ASN A 75 -31.34 4.12 12.03
CA ASN A 75 -30.31 5.15 11.85
C ASN A 75 -29.27 5.11 12.99
N ALA A 76 -29.72 4.96 14.24
CA ALA A 76 -28.81 4.83 15.38
C ALA A 76 -27.92 3.58 15.31
N LEU A 77 -28.45 2.45 14.81
CA LEU A 77 -27.68 1.22 14.61
C LEU A 77 -26.69 1.36 13.45
N GLU A 78 -27.07 2.03 12.36
CA GLU A 78 -26.17 2.31 11.24
C GLU A 78 -24.99 3.21 11.67
N ASP A 79 -25.26 4.25 12.45
CA ASP A 79 -24.20 5.13 12.96
C ASP A 79 -23.26 4.39 13.91
N LYS A 80 -23.81 3.53 14.78
CA LYS A 80 -23.00 2.67 15.65
C LYS A 80 -22.13 1.70 14.83
N ASN A 81 -22.67 1.13 13.75
CA ASN A 81 -21.90 0.27 12.86
C ASN A 81 -20.77 1.01 12.15
N LYS A 82 -21.00 2.25 11.68
CA LYS A 82 -19.95 3.08 11.07
C LYS A 82 -18.82 3.38 12.07
N ILE A 83 -19.17 3.70 13.32
CA ILE A 83 -18.18 3.94 14.38
C ILE A 83 -17.35 2.67 14.63
N LEU A 84 -18.00 1.53 14.83
CA LEU A 84 -17.33 0.25 15.07
C LEU A 84 -16.43 -0.16 13.90
N GLN A 85 -16.86 0.04 12.65
CA GLN A 85 -16.02 -0.19 11.47
C GLN A 85 -14.79 0.72 11.46
N SER A 86 -14.93 1.99 11.84
CA SER A 86 -13.81 2.91 11.93
C SER A 86 -12.79 2.50 13.01
N GLU A 87 -13.28 2.01 14.16
CA GLU A 87 -12.45 1.50 15.24
C GLU A 87 -11.72 0.22 14.84
N GLN A 88 -12.42 -0.73 14.20
CA GLN A 88 -11.78 -1.94 13.66
C GLN A 88 -10.66 -1.59 12.67
N ASN A 89 -10.88 -0.63 11.78
CA ASN A 89 -9.84 -0.19 10.84
C ASN A 89 -8.64 0.45 11.53
N LYS A 90 -8.84 1.20 12.60
CA LYS A 90 -7.74 1.76 13.41
C LYS A 90 -6.96 0.66 14.10
N ILE A 91 -7.65 -0.26 14.77
CA ILE A 91 -7.03 -1.40 15.46
C ILE A 91 -6.24 -2.27 14.47
N ALA A 92 -6.79 -2.54 13.28
CA ALA A 92 -6.10 -3.31 12.25
C ALA A 92 -4.80 -2.63 11.78
N LYS A 93 -4.81 -1.31 11.59
CA LYS A 93 -3.60 -0.54 11.25
C LYS A 93 -2.57 -0.56 12.37
N ASP A 94 -3.00 -0.37 13.62
CA ASP A 94 -2.10 -0.41 14.77
C ASP A 94 -1.49 -1.80 14.96
N LEU A 95 -2.28 -2.86 14.78
CA LEU A 95 -1.80 -4.23 14.84
C LEU A 95 -0.77 -4.50 13.75
N GLN A 96 -1.02 -4.03 12.52
CA GLN A 96 -0.07 -4.18 11.42
C GLN A 96 1.25 -3.45 11.70
N GLY A 97 1.21 -2.22 12.22
CA GLY A 97 2.41 -1.49 12.65
C GLY A 97 3.19 -2.23 13.74
N LYS A 98 2.50 -2.82 14.72
CA LYS A 98 3.12 -3.64 15.78
C LYS A 98 3.74 -4.93 15.24
N ILE A 99 3.11 -5.58 14.26
CA ILE A 99 3.67 -6.77 13.59
C ILE A 99 4.97 -6.41 12.87
N GLU A 100 5.02 -5.28 12.17
CA GLU A 100 6.25 -4.81 11.50
C GLU A 100 7.36 -4.48 12.50
N GLU A 101 7.02 -3.89 13.64
CA GLU A 101 7.96 -3.61 14.73
C GLU A 101 8.52 -4.90 15.35
N LEU A 102 7.65 -5.87 15.64
CA LEU A 102 8.06 -7.19 16.15
C LEU A 102 8.97 -7.91 15.17
N ALA A 103 8.66 -7.88 13.86
CA ALA A 103 9.52 -8.48 12.83
C ALA A 103 10.92 -7.83 12.80
N LYS A 104 11.02 -6.50 12.99
CA LYS A 104 12.31 -5.82 13.10
C LYS A 104 13.10 -6.25 14.33
N LEU A 105 12.44 -6.34 15.48
CA LEU A 105 13.06 -6.76 16.75
C LEU A 105 13.53 -8.22 16.71
N GLU A 106 12.72 -9.13 16.14
CA GLU A 106 13.11 -10.52 15.95
C GLU A 106 14.35 -10.63 15.04
N ALA A 107 14.35 -9.86 13.95
CA ALA A 107 15.51 -9.80 13.08
C ALA A 107 16.74 -9.21 13.78
N ASP A 108 16.60 -8.18 14.61
CA ASP A 108 17.71 -7.67 15.42
C ASP A 108 18.26 -8.75 16.37
N GLY A 109 17.37 -9.55 16.98
CA GLY A 109 17.72 -10.67 17.83
C GLY A 109 18.54 -11.75 17.11
N SER A 110 18.12 -12.16 15.90
CA SER A 110 18.90 -13.10 15.09
C SER A 110 20.25 -12.51 14.67
N GLY A 111 20.29 -11.20 14.39
CA GLY A 111 21.53 -10.49 14.14
C GLY A 111 22.51 -10.53 15.31
N LEU A 112 22.02 -10.35 16.54
CA LEU A 112 22.82 -10.47 17.77
C LEU A 112 23.39 -11.89 17.95
N GLU A 113 22.59 -12.92 17.66
CA GLU A 113 23.04 -14.31 17.70
C GLU A 113 24.15 -14.60 16.67
N LEU A 114 24.03 -14.03 15.46
CA LEU A 114 25.08 -14.10 14.43
C LEU A 114 26.39 -13.46 14.92
N VAL A 115 26.32 -12.30 15.58
CA VAL A 115 27.52 -11.68 16.18
C VAL A 115 28.11 -12.56 17.28
N GLN A 116 27.28 -13.08 18.18
CA GLN A 116 27.75 -13.90 19.29
C GLN A 116 28.41 -15.19 18.79
N SER A 117 27.83 -15.85 17.79
CA SER A 117 28.40 -17.05 17.19
C SER A 117 29.72 -16.74 16.47
N ALA A 118 29.80 -15.64 15.70
CA ALA A 118 31.04 -15.19 15.07
C ALA A 118 32.15 -14.93 16.11
N LEU A 119 31.83 -14.27 17.23
CA LEU A 119 32.77 -14.01 18.32
C LEU A 119 33.22 -15.30 19.02
N LYS A 120 32.32 -16.27 19.24
CA LYS A 120 32.68 -17.59 19.78
C LYS A 120 33.64 -18.32 18.85
N THR A 121 33.38 -18.36 17.54
CA THR A 121 34.29 -18.98 16.56
C THR A 121 35.67 -18.30 16.56
N ALA A 122 35.71 -16.97 16.60
CA ALA A 122 36.96 -16.20 16.65
C ALA A 122 37.76 -16.48 17.94
N SER A 123 37.07 -16.68 19.06
CA SER A 123 37.69 -16.96 20.36
C SER A 123 38.27 -18.37 20.46
N ILE A 124 37.61 -19.37 19.85
CA ILE A 124 38.06 -20.77 19.79
C ILE A 124 39.24 -20.92 18.81
N SER A 125 39.31 -20.13 17.74
CA SER A 125 40.42 -20.19 16.77
C SER A 125 41.76 -19.67 17.31
N LYS A 126 41.79 -19.02 18.49
CA LYS A 126 43.04 -18.49 19.08
C LYS A 126 43.95 -19.57 19.66
N THR A 127 43.46 -20.77 19.98
CA THR A 127 44.25 -21.81 20.67
C THR A 127 45.00 -22.79 19.77
N THR A 128 44.79 -22.80 18.43
CA THR A 128 45.43 -23.78 17.52
C THR A 128 45.96 -23.26 16.19
N ALA A 129 45.92 -21.95 15.89
CA ALA A 129 46.30 -21.45 14.56
C ALA A 129 47.71 -20.82 14.49
N LYS A 130 48.68 -21.53 13.88
CA LYS A 130 49.94 -20.96 13.33
C LYS A 130 49.74 -20.07 12.08
N LYS A 131 48.51 -19.59 11.83
CA LYS A 131 48.20 -18.56 10.84
C LYS A 131 47.46 -17.43 11.56
N ARG A 132 48.04 -16.23 11.52
CA ARG A 132 47.45 -15.00 12.07
C ARG A 132 45.98 -14.90 11.64
N ALA A 133 45.10 -14.70 12.61
CA ALA A 133 43.68 -14.54 12.39
C ALA A 133 43.40 -13.44 11.35
N LEU A 134 42.57 -13.79 10.36
CA LEU A 134 42.10 -12.94 9.25
C LEU A 134 41.36 -11.67 9.71
N GLU A 135 41.08 -11.49 11.01
CA GLU A 135 40.34 -10.33 11.52
C GLU A 135 41.20 -9.08 11.79
N VAL A 136 42.54 -9.17 11.64
CA VAL A 136 43.44 -7.98 11.59
C VAL A 136 44.15 -7.88 10.24
N GLY A 137 43.75 -8.69 9.26
CA GLY A 137 44.31 -8.69 7.91
C GLY A 137 43.59 -7.67 7.05
N GLY A 138 44.34 -6.73 6.47
CA GLY A 138 43.81 -5.77 5.51
C GLY A 138 43.03 -6.42 4.36
N ILE A 139 42.30 -5.59 3.63
CA ILE A 139 41.48 -6.01 2.49
C ILE A 139 42.37 -6.78 1.47
N PRO A 140 42.02 -8.02 1.07
CA PRO A 140 42.82 -8.76 0.09
C PRO A 140 42.76 -8.07 -1.28
N VAL A 141 43.93 -7.77 -1.86
CA VAL A 141 44.08 -6.92 -3.06
C VAL A 141 44.39 -7.68 -4.36
N ASP A 142 44.05 -8.96 -4.44
CA ASP A 142 44.39 -9.88 -5.55
C ASP A 142 43.35 -9.93 -6.68
N SER A 143 42.51 -8.90 -6.81
CA SER A 143 41.41 -8.86 -7.79
C SER A 143 41.77 -8.12 -9.08
N ASP A 144 41.31 -8.69 -10.20
CA ASP A 144 41.47 -8.09 -11.52
C ASP A 144 40.41 -7.03 -11.79
N TYR A 145 39.23 -7.18 -11.19
CA TYR A 145 38.11 -6.25 -11.35
C TYR A 145 37.50 -5.90 -10.00
N VAL A 146 37.04 -4.66 -9.87
CA VAL A 146 36.42 -4.16 -8.64
C VAL A 146 35.04 -3.57 -8.94
N ILE A 147 34.06 -3.87 -8.12
CA ILE A 147 32.72 -3.29 -8.21
C ILE A 147 32.42 -2.57 -6.91
N PHE A 148 31.99 -1.32 -7.00
CA PHE A 148 31.51 -0.52 -5.88
C PHE A 148 29.98 -0.51 -5.92
N ILE A 149 29.36 -0.89 -4.81
CA ILE A 149 27.92 -0.73 -4.58
C ILE A 149 27.81 0.28 -3.46
N ILE A 150 27.17 1.41 -3.74
CA ILE A 150 27.14 2.54 -2.83
C ILE A 150 25.71 2.80 -2.42
N ASP A 151 25.44 2.76 -1.12
CA ASP A 151 24.21 3.28 -0.56
C ASP A 151 24.14 4.80 -0.78
N THR A 152 23.01 5.21 -1.36
CA THR A 152 22.71 6.59 -1.74
C THR A 152 21.60 7.22 -0.90
N SER A 153 21.35 6.64 0.28
CA SER A 153 20.48 7.14 1.33
C SER A 153 20.88 8.55 1.80
N GLY A 154 19.92 9.29 2.38
CA GLY A 154 20.15 10.65 2.85
C GLY A 154 21.27 10.78 3.90
N SER A 155 21.43 9.77 4.77
CA SER A 155 22.50 9.73 5.77
C SER A 155 23.88 9.52 5.15
N MET A 156 23.98 8.68 4.12
CA MET A 156 25.19 8.51 3.32
C MET A 156 25.52 9.75 2.51
N LEU A 157 24.53 10.43 1.94
CA LEU A 157 24.71 11.70 1.23
C LEU A 157 25.25 12.80 2.15
N ALA A 158 24.85 12.82 3.43
CA ALA A 158 25.39 13.76 4.42
C ALA A 158 26.90 13.59 4.67
N ILE A 159 27.46 12.42 4.34
CA ILE A 159 28.89 12.12 4.44
C ILE A 159 29.52 11.80 3.08
N TRP A 160 28.90 12.23 1.97
CA TRP A 160 29.29 11.82 0.61
C TRP A 160 30.77 12.06 0.29
N ASN A 161 31.31 13.21 0.68
CA ASN A 161 32.73 13.53 0.49
C ASN A 161 33.66 12.48 1.15
N ARG A 162 33.23 11.90 2.27
CA ARG A 162 33.97 10.83 2.94
C ARG A 162 33.84 9.52 2.17
N VAL A 163 32.65 9.19 1.69
CA VAL A 163 32.41 8.00 0.84
C VAL A 163 33.32 8.04 -0.39
N LEU A 164 33.38 9.16 -1.09
CA LEU A 164 34.24 9.36 -2.27
C LEU A 164 35.73 9.20 -1.94
N ARG A 165 36.21 9.76 -0.82
CA ARG A 165 37.60 9.57 -0.37
C ARG A 165 37.89 8.10 -0.11
N THR A 166 36.98 7.38 0.55
CA THR A 166 37.16 5.95 0.81
C THR A 166 37.18 5.13 -0.48
N ILE A 167 36.36 5.45 -1.48
CA ILE A 167 36.43 4.82 -2.81
C ILE A 167 37.80 5.06 -3.45
N GLY A 168 38.31 6.30 -3.37
CA GLY A 168 39.67 6.64 -3.79
C GLY A 168 40.72 5.75 -3.13
N HIS A 169 40.70 5.63 -1.80
CA HIS A 169 41.62 4.77 -1.07
C HIS A 169 41.51 3.29 -1.46
N VAL A 170 40.29 2.75 -1.66
CA VAL A 170 40.10 1.36 -2.08
C VAL A 170 40.69 1.12 -3.48
N LEU A 171 40.54 2.08 -4.39
CA LEU A 171 41.19 2.02 -5.71
C LEU A 171 42.72 2.07 -5.56
N GLU A 172 43.26 2.94 -4.72
CA GLU A 172 44.71 3.09 -4.50
C GLU A 172 45.37 1.80 -3.98
N ILE A 173 44.73 1.09 -3.05
CA ILE A 173 45.24 -0.20 -2.56
C ILE A 173 45.17 -1.32 -3.63
N HIS A 174 44.41 -1.13 -4.71
CA HIS A 174 44.36 -2.04 -5.87
C HIS A 174 45.09 -1.42 -7.08
N PRO A 175 46.43 -1.40 -7.12
CA PRO A 175 47.15 -0.74 -8.23
C PRO A 175 47.10 -1.52 -9.56
N LYS A 176 46.63 -2.77 -9.58
CA LYS A 176 46.65 -3.66 -10.77
C LYS A 176 45.27 -4.05 -11.32
N VAL A 177 44.20 -3.37 -10.93
CA VAL A 177 42.87 -3.69 -11.49
C VAL A 177 42.81 -3.35 -12.98
N ARG A 178 42.19 -4.20 -13.79
CA ARG A 178 41.94 -4.00 -15.22
C ARG A 178 40.77 -3.04 -15.45
N GLY A 179 39.81 -3.04 -14.55
CA GLY A 179 38.70 -2.11 -14.59
C GLY A 179 37.79 -2.21 -13.38
N PHE A 180 36.87 -1.25 -13.26
CA PHE A 180 35.93 -1.20 -12.16
C PHE A 180 34.52 -0.77 -12.60
N GLN A 181 33.55 -0.98 -11.72
CA GLN A 181 32.17 -0.52 -11.87
C GLN A 181 31.65 0.12 -10.61
N ILE A 182 30.67 1.01 -10.77
CA ILE A 182 30.05 1.72 -9.65
C ILE A 182 28.53 1.70 -9.87
N LEU A 183 27.84 1.09 -8.93
CA LEU A 183 26.39 0.99 -8.88
C LEU A 183 25.89 1.60 -7.57
N ASN A 184 24.63 2.05 -7.55
CA ASN A 184 23.95 2.31 -6.30
C ASN A 184 23.39 1.02 -5.67
N ASP A 185 22.79 1.15 -4.50
CA ASP A 185 22.06 0.14 -3.74
C ASP A 185 20.95 -0.58 -4.53
N ASN A 186 20.40 0.00 -5.60
CA ASN A 186 19.43 -0.68 -6.48
C ASN A 186 20.06 -1.31 -7.74
N GLY A 187 21.38 -1.30 -7.88
CA GLY A 187 22.05 -1.81 -9.07
C GLY A 187 21.99 -0.87 -10.29
N VAL A 188 21.65 0.39 -10.08
CA VAL A 188 21.72 1.43 -11.11
C VAL A 188 23.16 1.89 -11.26
N TYR A 189 23.65 1.88 -12.49
CA TYR A 189 24.99 2.36 -12.84
C TYR A 189 25.09 3.87 -12.59
N LEU A 190 25.98 4.28 -11.69
CA LEU A 190 26.20 5.71 -11.41
C LEU A 190 26.81 6.43 -12.63
N LEU A 191 27.56 5.70 -13.45
CA LEU A 191 28.07 6.16 -14.74
C LEU A 191 27.36 5.46 -15.89
N LYS A 192 26.25 6.05 -16.35
CA LYS A 192 25.38 5.49 -17.39
C LYS A 192 26.13 5.13 -18.69
N ALA A 193 27.17 5.89 -19.05
CA ALA A 193 28.00 5.64 -20.23
C ALA A 193 28.73 4.28 -20.20
N TYR A 194 28.94 3.73 -19.01
CA TYR A 194 29.61 2.45 -18.78
C TYR A 194 28.64 1.33 -18.39
N ARG A 195 27.34 1.49 -18.65
CA ARG A 195 26.34 0.45 -18.33
C ARG A 195 26.76 -0.90 -18.93
N ARG A 196 26.90 -1.92 -18.07
CA ARG A 196 27.33 -3.30 -18.40
C ARG A 196 28.73 -3.39 -19.04
N ARG A 197 29.56 -2.36 -18.88
CA ARG A 197 30.93 -2.30 -19.42
C ARG A 197 31.88 -1.86 -18.32
N TRP A 198 32.99 -2.57 -18.16
CA TRP A 198 34.03 -2.14 -17.21
C TRP A 198 34.53 -0.73 -17.55
N ILE A 199 34.71 0.11 -16.53
CA ILE A 199 35.48 1.35 -16.63
C ILE A 199 36.95 0.93 -16.56
N PRO A 200 37.74 1.08 -17.63
CA PRO A 200 39.13 0.66 -17.59
C PRO A 200 39.91 1.52 -16.61
N ASP A 201 40.78 0.86 -15.85
CA ASP A 201 41.45 1.50 -14.75
C ASP A 201 42.67 2.31 -15.22
N THR A 202 42.62 3.62 -15.01
CA THR A 202 43.75 4.53 -15.23
C THR A 202 43.64 5.69 -14.23
N PRO A 203 44.76 6.31 -13.80
CA PRO A 203 44.70 7.45 -12.87
C PRO A 203 43.77 8.58 -13.33
N ARG A 204 43.82 8.92 -14.63
CA ARG A 204 42.95 9.94 -15.23
C ARG A 204 41.47 9.55 -15.20
N ARG A 205 41.13 8.27 -15.40
CA ARG A 205 39.74 7.80 -15.33
C ARG A 205 39.24 7.74 -13.90
N ARG A 206 40.05 7.27 -12.94
CA ARG A 206 39.71 7.30 -11.51
C ARG A 206 39.33 8.72 -11.07
N ALA A 207 40.17 9.71 -11.37
CA ALA A 207 39.92 11.11 -11.03
C ALA A 207 38.61 11.63 -11.62
N LYS A 208 38.40 11.43 -12.94
CA LYS A 208 37.15 11.85 -13.62
C LYS A 208 35.90 11.16 -13.06
N VAL A 209 36.01 9.90 -12.68
CA VAL A 209 34.90 9.16 -12.08
C VAL A 209 34.55 9.74 -10.72
N LEU A 210 35.54 9.97 -9.85
CA LEU A 210 35.32 10.58 -8.54
C LEU A 210 34.72 12.00 -8.66
N GLU A 211 35.19 12.79 -9.62
CA GLU A 211 34.65 14.12 -9.93
C GLU A 211 33.18 14.05 -10.38
N ALA A 212 32.86 13.13 -11.30
CA ALA A 212 31.49 12.93 -11.75
C ALA A 212 30.56 12.52 -10.60
N LEU A 213 31.02 11.62 -9.72
CA LEU A 213 30.29 11.20 -8.54
C LEU A 213 30.09 12.31 -7.51
N ALA A 214 31.01 13.27 -7.40
CA ALA A 214 30.87 14.41 -6.49
C ALA A 214 29.66 15.31 -6.83
N THR A 215 29.29 15.38 -8.11
CA THR A 215 28.15 16.17 -8.59
C THR A 215 26.83 15.39 -8.65
N TRP A 216 26.85 14.10 -8.31
CA TRP A 216 25.71 13.21 -8.43
C TRP A 216 24.65 13.47 -7.34
N ARG A 217 23.36 13.46 -7.71
CA ARG A 217 22.26 13.93 -6.83
C ARG A 217 21.00 13.05 -6.78
N SER A 218 20.96 11.86 -7.38
CA SER A 218 19.72 11.07 -7.33
C SER A 218 19.60 10.27 -6.05
N MET A 219 18.58 10.53 -5.23
CA MET A 219 18.33 9.70 -4.04
C MET A 219 17.79 8.32 -4.43
N SER A 220 18.26 7.28 -3.75
CA SER A 220 17.63 5.97 -3.70
C SER A 220 17.01 5.73 -2.33
N ASN A 221 16.02 4.85 -2.25
CA ASN A 221 15.22 4.61 -1.06
C ASN A 221 15.45 3.23 -0.41
N SER A 222 16.50 2.45 -0.73
CA SER A 222 16.53 1.04 -0.26
C SER A 222 17.91 0.41 -0.02
N SER A 223 17.84 -0.77 0.61
CA SER A 223 18.95 -1.58 1.12
C SER A 223 20.00 -1.91 0.05
N PRO A 224 21.29 -2.08 0.42
CA PRO A 224 22.38 -2.37 -0.52
C PRO A 224 22.36 -3.80 -1.12
N VAL A 225 21.34 -4.60 -0.79
CA VAL A 225 21.26 -6.02 -1.15
C VAL A 225 20.91 -6.20 -2.62
N GLU A 226 20.00 -5.38 -3.13
CA GLU A 226 19.49 -5.44 -4.49
C GLU A 226 20.62 -5.15 -5.50
N GLY A 227 21.44 -4.14 -5.22
CA GLY A 227 22.64 -3.81 -6.00
C GLY A 227 23.67 -4.93 -5.98
N LEU A 228 23.79 -5.65 -4.86
CA LEU A 228 24.68 -6.81 -4.74
C LEU A 228 24.20 -7.97 -5.58
N GLU A 229 22.89 -8.25 -5.57
CA GLU A 229 22.30 -9.25 -6.46
C GLU A 229 22.51 -8.91 -7.94
N VAL A 230 22.28 -7.65 -8.33
CA VAL A 230 22.47 -7.20 -9.71
C VAL A 230 23.94 -7.36 -10.12
N ALA A 231 24.88 -7.00 -9.25
CA ALA A 231 26.30 -7.14 -9.49
C ALA A 231 26.68 -8.62 -9.67
N LEU A 232 26.24 -9.51 -8.77
CA LEU A 232 26.52 -10.94 -8.84
C LEU A 232 25.92 -11.55 -10.12
N LYS A 233 24.62 -11.31 -10.41
CA LYS A 233 23.95 -11.82 -11.61
C LYS A 233 24.61 -11.33 -12.91
N THR A 234 25.19 -10.14 -12.92
CA THR A 234 25.78 -9.54 -14.13
C THR A 234 27.24 -9.93 -14.34
N TYR A 235 28.03 -9.95 -13.26
CA TYR A 235 29.49 -10.00 -13.34
C TYR A 235 30.10 -11.27 -12.79
N ALA A 236 29.42 -12.01 -11.90
CA ALA A 236 29.99 -13.21 -11.29
C ALA A 236 30.18 -14.30 -12.34
N LYS A 237 31.44 -14.51 -12.75
CA LYS A 237 31.83 -15.50 -13.76
C LYS A 237 33.02 -16.31 -13.26
N ALA A 238 32.96 -17.63 -13.42
CA ALA A 238 34.07 -18.51 -13.07
C ALA A 238 35.35 -18.10 -13.81
N GLY A 239 36.49 -18.12 -13.11
CA GLY A 239 37.79 -17.75 -13.65
C GLY A 239 38.10 -16.25 -13.68
N THR A 240 37.15 -15.39 -13.31
CA THR A 240 37.41 -13.94 -13.14
C THR A 240 37.60 -13.59 -11.68
N LYS A 241 38.69 -12.90 -11.35
CA LYS A 241 38.97 -12.42 -9.98
C LYS A 241 38.27 -11.09 -9.75
N ILE A 242 37.08 -11.13 -9.14
CA ILE A 242 36.26 -9.95 -8.87
C ILE A 242 36.17 -9.72 -7.37
N SER A 243 36.30 -8.46 -6.95
CA SER A 243 35.93 -8.00 -5.62
C SER A 243 34.77 -7.01 -5.68
N ILE A 244 33.76 -7.21 -4.86
CA ILE A 244 32.66 -6.26 -4.66
C ILE A 244 32.86 -5.57 -3.31
N TYR A 245 32.79 -4.24 -3.30
CA TYR A 245 32.78 -3.42 -2.10
C TYR A 245 31.41 -2.80 -1.93
N VAL A 246 30.73 -3.17 -0.85
CA VAL A 246 29.44 -2.61 -0.47
C VAL A 246 29.67 -1.51 0.56
N PHE A 247 29.19 -0.30 0.26
CA PHE A 247 29.29 0.89 1.11
C PHE A 247 27.91 1.22 1.65
N GLY A 248 27.78 1.36 2.96
CA GLY A 248 26.50 1.69 3.59
C GLY A 248 26.66 2.01 5.07
N ASP A 249 25.59 2.50 5.67
CA ASP A 249 25.53 2.84 7.09
C ASP A 249 24.37 2.14 7.83
N ASP A 250 23.33 1.71 7.11
CA ASP A 250 22.20 0.99 7.70
C ASP A 250 21.65 -0.15 6.82
N TYR A 251 20.84 -1.03 7.41
CA TYR A 251 20.13 -2.10 6.72
C TYR A 251 18.67 -2.18 7.19
N THR A 252 17.76 -1.86 6.28
CA THR A 252 16.31 -1.78 6.53
C THR A 252 15.53 -3.05 6.15
N GLY A 253 16.20 -4.04 5.54
CA GLY A 253 15.53 -5.28 5.14
C GLY A 253 15.09 -6.12 6.34
N SER A 254 14.08 -6.96 6.12
CA SER A 254 13.39 -7.69 7.19
C SER A 254 14.18 -8.88 7.75
N SER A 255 14.94 -9.61 6.94
CA SER A 255 15.64 -10.84 7.38
C SER A 255 17.11 -10.85 6.97
N PHE A 256 18.00 -11.19 7.90
CA PHE A 256 19.43 -11.41 7.61
C PHE A 256 19.65 -12.72 6.85
N ASP A 257 19.00 -13.81 7.28
CA ASP A 257 19.19 -15.15 6.72
C ASP A 257 18.77 -15.23 5.25
N THR A 258 17.66 -14.59 4.89
CA THR A 258 17.18 -14.57 3.51
C THR A 258 18.23 -13.93 2.60
N VAL A 259 18.81 -12.81 3.03
CA VAL A 259 19.83 -12.10 2.26
C VAL A 259 21.11 -12.92 2.15
N ILE A 260 21.59 -13.47 3.26
CA ILE A 260 22.81 -14.28 3.28
C ILE A 260 22.67 -15.49 2.34
N ARG A 261 21.57 -16.24 2.44
CA ARG A 261 21.31 -17.42 1.59
C ARG A 261 21.20 -17.06 0.11
N THR A 262 20.55 -15.94 -0.21
CA THR A 262 20.44 -15.47 -1.60
C THR A 262 21.81 -15.14 -2.18
N ILE A 263 22.64 -14.40 -1.43
CA ILE A 263 24.01 -14.05 -1.84
C ILE A 263 24.87 -15.31 -2.01
N GLU A 264 24.83 -16.24 -1.04
CA GLU A 264 25.55 -17.51 -1.12
C GLU A 264 25.16 -18.29 -2.38
N SER A 265 23.86 -18.43 -2.66
CA SER A 265 23.37 -19.17 -3.82
C SER A 265 23.83 -18.56 -5.14
N LEU A 266 23.83 -17.22 -5.23
CA LEU A 266 24.27 -16.49 -6.42
C LEU A 266 25.80 -16.52 -6.61
N ASN A 267 26.55 -16.59 -5.52
CA ASN A 267 28.00 -16.55 -5.54
C ASN A 267 28.67 -17.94 -5.45
N LEU A 268 27.91 -19.03 -5.45
CA LEU A 268 28.46 -20.37 -5.31
C LEU A 268 28.98 -20.93 -6.64
N ASN A 269 30.25 -21.32 -6.68
CA ASN A 269 30.74 -22.20 -7.72
C ASN A 269 30.15 -23.61 -7.52
N ARG A 270 29.29 -24.06 -8.43
CA ARG A 270 28.64 -25.39 -8.32
C ARG A 270 29.62 -26.56 -8.38
N ILE A 271 30.83 -26.37 -8.92
CA ILE A 271 31.85 -27.42 -9.03
C ILE A 271 32.73 -27.44 -7.78
N THR A 272 33.25 -26.29 -7.35
CA THR A 272 34.22 -26.23 -6.24
C THR A 272 33.59 -26.01 -4.87
N GLY A 273 32.31 -25.62 -4.82
CA GLY A 273 31.63 -25.25 -3.57
C GLY A 273 32.16 -23.98 -2.92
N GLN A 274 33.02 -23.21 -3.60
CA GLN A 274 33.64 -21.98 -3.08
C GLN A 274 33.01 -20.73 -3.72
N PRO A 275 33.05 -19.57 -3.04
CA PRO A 275 32.57 -18.31 -3.61
C PRO A 275 33.40 -17.90 -4.84
N ILE A 276 32.74 -17.44 -5.91
CA ILE A 276 33.41 -16.98 -7.14
C ILE A 276 33.84 -15.50 -7.09
N VAL A 277 33.16 -14.69 -6.30
CA VAL A 277 33.43 -13.26 -6.09
C VAL A 277 33.74 -13.00 -4.62
N LYS A 278 34.75 -12.16 -4.34
CA LYS A 278 35.00 -11.70 -2.96
C LYS A 278 34.08 -10.54 -2.64
N ILE A 279 33.44 -10.57 -1.48
CA ILE A 279 32.51 -9.49 -1.06
C ILE A 279 33.05 -8.83 0.21
N HIS A 280 33.29 -7.53 0.12
CA HIS A 280 33.77 -6.69 1.20
C HIS A 280 32.68 -5.73 1.62
N GLY A 281 32.60 -5.44 2.93
CA GLY A 281 31.70 -4.44 3.47
C GLY A 281 32.48 -3.27 4.05
N ILE A 282 32.05 -2.05 3.72
CA ILE A 282 32.54 -0.81 4.32
C ILE A 282 31.34 -0.15 4.99
N GLY A 283 31.36 -0.11 6.32
CA GLY A 283 30.31 0.46 7.14
C GLY A 283 30.68 1.84 7.65
N PHE A 284 29.82 2.85 7.43
CA PHE A 284 30.01 4.18 8.01
C PHE A 284 29.20 4.28 9.31
N ILE A 285 29.88 4.06 10.43
CA ILE A 285 29.21 4.01 11.74
C ILE A 285 28.92 5.44 12.21
N SER A 286 27.65 5.75 12.41
CA SER A 286 27.19 7.01 13.01
C SER A 286 26.44 6.73 14.33
N GLY A 287 26.29 7.74 15.18
CA GLY A 287 25.52 7.59 16.43
C GLY A 287 24.00 7.39 16.24
N ARG A 288 23.49 7.47 15.00
CA ARG A 288 22.06 7.35 14.67
C ARG A 288 21.71 6.08 13.89
N THR A 289 22.70 5.35 13.40
CA THR A 289 22.52 4.16 12.56
C THR A 289 22.40 2.90 13.41
N THR A 290 21.55 1.96 13.02
CA THR A 290 21.46 0.67 13.70
C THR A 290 22.71 -0.18 13.43
N ASN A 291 23.03 -1.13 14.30
CA ASN A 291 24.15 -2.05 14.07
C ASN A 291 23.86 -3.09 12.96
N ARG A 292 22.65 -3.10 12.38
CA ARG A 292 22.16 -4.12 11.44
C ARG A 292 23.04 -4.28 10.20
N TYR A 293 23.45 -3.17 9.59
CA TYR A 293 24.36 -3.21 8.43
C TYR A 293 25.69 -3.89 8.77
N SER A 294 26.28 -3.53 9.92
CA SER A 294 27.55 -4.10 10.36
C SER A 294 27.44 -5.59 10.66
N ILE A 295 26.30 -6.04 11.18
CA ILE A 295 26.01 -7.45 11.42
C ILE A 295 25.93 -8.21 10.09
N LEU A 296 25.05 -7.75 9.20
CA LEU A 296 24.85 -8.36 7.89
C LEU A 296 26.16 -8.45 7.11
N MET A 297 26.85 -7.32 6.96
CA MET A 297 28.04 -7.25 6.11
C MET A 297 29.24 -7.97 6.69
N ARG A 298 29.33 -8.11 8.02
CA ARG A 298 30.34 -8.99 8.64
C ARG A 298 30.13 -10.44 8.22
N GLU A 299 28.90 -10.92 8.27
CA GLU A 299 28.57 -12.30 7.93
C GLU A 299 28.71 -12.54 6.42
N VAL A 300 28.17 -11.63 5.59
CA VAL A 300 28.33 -11.69 4.13
C VAL A 300 29.81 -11.70 3.75
N ALA A 301 30.63 -10.82 4.33
CA ALA A 301 32.06 -10.78 4.01
C ALA A 301 32.77 -12.07 4.41
N LYS A 302 32.50 -12.57 5.62
CA LYS A 302 33.09 -13.81 6.14
C LYS A 302 32.79 -15.00 5.23
N ARG A 303 31.55 -15.16 4.77
CA ARG A 303 31.14 -16.30 3.94
C ARG A 303 31.59 -16.20 2.48
N ASN A 304 31.93 -15.01 2.02
CA ASN A 304 32.34 -14.76 0.64
C ASN A 304 33.85 -14.44 0.52
N GLY A 305 34.66 -14.83 1.50
CA GLY A 305 36.12 -14.69 1.46
C GLY A 305 36.61 -13.24 1.41
N GLY A 306 35.81 -12.29 1.92
CA GLY A 306 36.15 -10.89 2.01
C GLY A 306 36.31 -10.40 3.45
N THR A 307 36.18 -9.08 3.64
CA THR A 307 36.45 -8.41 4.92
C THR A 307 35.44 -7.29 5.15
N PHE A 308 35.00 -7.11 6.39
CA PHE A 308 34.19 -5.98 6.81
C PHE A 308 35.04 -4.93 7.54
N LEU A 309 34.93 -3.66 7.13
CA LEU A 309 35.61 -2.52 7.73
C LEU A 309 34.58 -1.50 8.24
N GLY A 310 34.57 -1.29 9.56
CA GLY A 310 33.76 -0.24 10.20
C GLY A 310 34.54 1.06 10.33
N LEU A 311 34.11 2.11 9.63
CA LEU A 311 34.67 3.45 9.67
C LEU A 311 33.87 4.31 10.64
N ARG A 312 34.47 4.63 11.80
CA ARG A 312 33.86 5.53 12.79
C ARG A 312 33.99 6.99 12.37
N ARG A 313 33.00 7.81 12.72
CA ARG A 313 33.01 9.27 12.48
C ARG A 313 34.26 9.95 13.00
#